data_AF-A0A1M7JYH7-F1
#
_entry.id   AF-A0A1M7JYH7-F1
#
_cell.length_a   1.000
_cell.length_b   1.000
_cell.length_c   1.000
_cell.angle_alpha   90.00
_cell.angle_beta   90.00
_cell.angle_gamma   90.00
#
_symmetry.space_group_name_H-M   'P 1'
#
loop_
_entity.id
_entity.type
_entity.pdbx_description
1 polymer ?
#
loop_
_entity_poly.entity_id
_entity_poly.type
_entity_poly.pdbx_seq_one_letter_code
_entity_poly.pdbx_strand_id
1 'polypeptide(L)'
;MKKIALYLILFISTFSFAQKKSASKEPKEKTEKYTLYKTHAHASYYNNKFNGKRTASGRKFNNNKLTAAHKKFPFGTKLRITNERNDKSVIVEVIDRGPFSKKREIDLTKRAFMKIASNKGSGSMKVKIEVLKN
;
A
#
# COMPACT_ATOMS: atom_id res chain seq x y z
N MET A 1 53.68 1.85 64.92
CA MET A 1 53.42 0.90 63.82
C MET A 1 52.19 1.37 63.06
N LYS A 2 52.36 1.52 61.75
CA LYS A 2 51.39 1.79 60.67
C LYS A 2 49.97 1.27 61.04
N LYS A 3 48.85 1.97 60.84
CA LYS A 3 48.25 2.30 59.53
C LYS A 3 47.05 3.27 59.72
N ILE A 4 47.07 4.42 59.04
CA ILE A 4 46.18 4.80 57.91
C ILE A 4 44.82 5.36 58.35
N ALA A 5 44.79 6.69 58.43
CA ALA A 5 43.59 7.47 58.16
C ALA A 5 43.28 7.37 56.66
N LEU A 6 42.05 6.99 56.30
CA LEU A 6 41.56 7.12 54.93
C LEU A 6 40.20 7.81 54.98
N TYR A 7 40.25 9.13 54.76
CA TYR A 7 39.10 9.94 54.39
C TYR A 7 38.56 9.42 53.05
N LEU A 8 37.42 8.72 53.07
CA LEU A 8 36.68 8.42 51.85
C LEU A 8 35.70 9.57 51.59
N ILE A 9 36.09 10.43 50.67
CA ILE A 9 35.36 11.62 50.26
C ILE A 9 34.02 11.21 49.63
N LEU A 10 32.96 11.80 50.18
CA LEU A 10 31.62 11.90 49.61
C LEU A 10 31.71 12.65 48.27
N PHE A 11 31.47 12.00 47.14
CA PHE A 11 31.12 12.68 45.89
C PHE A 11 30.05 11.88 45.14
N ILE A 12 28.81 12.21 45.48
CA ILE A 12 27.73 12.61 44.58
C ILE A 12 27.93 12.16 43.11
N SER A 13 27.13 11.20 42.67
CA SER A 13 26.10 11.48 41.66
C SER A 13 25.34 10.21 41.32
N THR A 14 24.04 10.27 41.53
CA THR A 14 23.07 9.38 40.92
C THR A 14 23.12 9.59 39.41
N PHE A 15 23.93 8.82 38.69
CA PHE A 15 23.88 8.80 37.24
C PHE A 15 22.66 7.96 36.83
N SER A 16 21.48 8.59 36.88
CA SER A 16 20.29 8.06 36.23
C SER A 16 20.61 7.93 34.74
N PHE A 17 20.78 6.70 34.27
CA PHE A 17 20.80 6.42 32.84
C PHE A 17 19.37 6.58 32.30
N ALA A 18 18.94 7.84 32.17
CA ALA A 18 17.80 8.18 31.36
C ALA A 18 18.20 7.88 29.92
N GLN A 19 17.73 6.75 29.38
CA GLN A 19 17.71 6.53 27.94
C GLN A 19 16.84 7.63 27.33
N LYS A 20 17.53 8.72 26.96
CA LYS A 20 17.02 9.78 26.12
C LYS A 20 16.51 9.10 24.86
N LYS A 21 15.17 9.05 24.72
CA LYS A 21 14.50 8.69 23.48
C LYS A 21 15.14 9.57 22.40
N SER A 22 16.03 8.98 21.60
CA SER A 22 16.58 9.64 20.42
C SER A 22 15.43 9.74 19.43
N ALA A 23 14.67 10.82 19.56
CA ALA A 23 13.83 11.32 18.50
C ALA A 23 14.78 11.86 17.42
N SER A 24 15.31 10.95 16.59
CA SER A 24 15.96 11.33 15.34
C SER A 24 14.87 11.81 14.38
N LYS A 25 14.55 13.11 14.48
CA LYS A 25 13.98 13.87 13.37
C LYS A 25 15.10 14.09 12.36
N GLU A 26 15.16 13.26 11.32
CA GLU A 26 15.85 13.62 10.07
C GLU A 26 14.93 14.50 9.21
N PRO A 27 15.38 15.66 8.69
CA PRO A 27 14.56 16.51 7.84
C PRO A 27 14.84 16.31 6.33
N LYS A 28 13.72 16.18 5.57
CA LYS A 28 13.51 16.51 4.13
C LYS A 28 14.13 15.55 3.10
N GLU A 29 13.45 14.99 2.10
CA GLU A 29 12.37 15.50 1.24
C GLU A 29 11.61 14.29 0.60
N LYS A 30 10.41 13.94 1.08
CA LYS A 30 9.58 12.90 0.45
C LYS A 30 8.73 13.57 -0.64
N THR A 31 9.22 13.60 -1.87
CA THR A 31 8.34 13.78 -3.03
C THR A 31 7.21 12.76 -2.92
N GLU A 32 5.96 13.23 -2.84
CA GLU A 32 4.81 12.33 -2.69
C GLU A 32 4.68 11.45 -3.94
N LYS A 33 5.29 10.26 -3.90
CA LYS A 33 5.30 9.25 -4.96
C LYS A 33 3.89 8.85 -5.42
N TYR A 34 2.88 9.08 -4.59
CA TYR A 34 1.50 8.70 -4.86
C TYR A 34 0.55 9.87 -4.61
N THR A 35 -0.41 10.10 -5.50
CA THR A 35 -1.56 10.99 -5.27
C THR A 35 -2.77 10.18 -4.88
N LEU A 36 -3.43 10.53 -3.77
CA LEU A 36 -4.69 9.92 -3.38
C LEU A 36 -5.78 10.19 -4.43
N TYR A 37 -6.43 9.13 -4.92
CA TYR A 37 -7.62 9.25 -5.75
C TYR A 37 -8.89 9.04 -4.93
N LYS A 38 -8.96 7.94 -4.16
CA LYS A 38 -10.17 7.57 -3.41
C LYS A 38 -9.89 6.59 -2.29
N THR A 39 -10.58 6.75 -1.16
CA THR A 39 -10.67 5.77 -0.07
C THR A 39 -12.03 5.07 -0.08
N HIS A 40 -12.14 3.94 0.60
CA HIS A 40 -13.36 3.15 0.73
C HIS A 40 -14.01 2.78 -0.62
N ALA A 41 -13.20 2.69 -1.68
CA ALA A 41 -13.63 2.32 -3.01
C ALA A 41 -13.91 0.81 -3.06
N HIS A 42 -14.93 0.39 -3.80
CA HIS A 42 -15.16 -1.03 -4.02
C HIS A 42 -14.34 -1.53 -5.18
N ALA A 43 -13.42 -2.46 -4.89
CA ALA A 43 -12.74 -3.25 -5.89
C ALA A 43 -13.40 -4.63 -6.03
N SER A 44 -13.47 -5.13 -7.26
CA SER A 44 -13.78 -6.54 -7.51
C SER A 44 -12.73 -7.14 -8.44
N TYR A 45 -12.97 -8.33 -8.98
CA TYR A 45 -12.06 -8.93 -9.96
C TYR A 45 -12.78 -9.62 -11.11
N TYR A 46 -12.08 -9.74 -12.24
CA TYR A 46 -12.58 -10.37 -13.45
C TYR A 46 -12.81 -11.88 -13.29
N ASN A 47 -13.89 -12.37 -13.89
CA ASN A 47 -14.11 -13.79 -14.10
C ASN A 47 -13.11 -14.38 -15.13
N ASN A 48 -12.77 -15.66 -15.02
CA ASN A 48 -11.88 -16.37 -15.93
C ASN A 48 -12.34 -16.35 -17.40
N LYS A 49 -13.65 -16.26 -17.67
CA LYS A 49 -14.22 -16.22 -19.02
C LYS A 49 -13.74 -15.05 -19.90
N PHE A 50 -13.11 -14.04 -19.31
CA PHE A 50 -12.56 -12.90 -20.05
C PHE A 50 -11.14 -13.14 -20.56
N ASN A 51 -10.44 -14.18 -20.11
CA ASN A 51 -9.08 -14.49 -20.57
C ASN A 51 -9.03 -14.59 -22.11
N GLY A 52 -8.02 -13.94 -22.70
CA GLY A 52 -7.80 -13.92 -24.15
C GLY A 52 -8.66 -12.91 -24.93
N LYS A 53 -9.73 -12.37 -24.33
CA LYS A 53 -10.57 -11.34 -24.97
C LYS A 53 -9.83 -10.01 -25.07
N ARG A 54 -10.18 -9.19 -26.07
CA ARG A 54 -9.64 -7.84 -26.21
C ARG A 54 -10.25 -6.91 -25.15
N THR A 55 -9.42 -6.09 -24.53
CA THR A 55 -9.83 -5.00 -23.63
C THR A 55 -10.04 -3.71 -24.42
N ALA A 56 -10.57 -2.67 -23.78
CA ALA A 56 -10.77 -1.35 -24.39
C ALA A 56 -9.45 -0.64 -24.80
N SER A 57 -8.29 -1.04 -24.26
CA SER A 57 -6.98 -0.56 -24.78
C SER A 57 -6.50 -1.33 -26.01
N GLY A 58 -7.25 -2.32 -26.49
CA GLY A 58 -6.86 -3.22 -27.58
C GLY A 58 -5.96 -4.37 -27.15
N ARG A 59 -5.46 -4.44 -25.92
CA ARG A 59 -4.63 -5.55 -25.41
C ARG A 59 -5.49 -6.80 -25.13
N LYS A 60 -4.90 -7.99 -25.24
CA LYS A 60 -5.56 -9.23 -24.77
C LYS A 60 -5.55 -9.28 -23.23
N PHE A 61 -6.71 -9.51 -22.64
CA PHE A 61 -6.87 -9.68 -21.21
C PHE A 61 -6.21 -10.98 -20.72
N ASN A 62 -5.53 -10.91 -19.58
CA ASN A 62 -4.92 -12.07 -18.93
C ASN A 62 -5.01 -11.92 -17.40
N ASN A 63 -5.79 -12.79 -16.76
CA ASN A 63 -6.01 -12.79 -15.31
C ASN A 63 -4.74 -13.04 -14.48
N ASN A 64 -3.66 -13.52 -15.10
CA ASN A 64 -2.36 -13.73 -14.47
C ASN A 64 -1.44 -12.51 -14.54
N LYS A 65 -1.88 -11.38 -15.11
CA LYS A 65 -1.13 -10.11 -15.09
C LYS A 65 -1.58 -9.23 -13.93
N LEU A 66 -0.92 -8.09 -13.72
CA LEU A 66 -1.28 -7.08 -12.71
C LEU A 66 -1.88 -5.87 -13.42
N THR A 67 -3.10 -6.05 -13.92
CA THR A 67 -3.83 -5.02 -14.65
C THR A 67 -5.24 -4.83 -14.08
N ALA A 68 -5.89 -3.74 -14.48
CA ALA A 68 -7.24 -3.39 -14.02
C ALA A 68 -8.07 -2.67 -15.10
N ALA A 69 -9.39 -2.66 -14.89
CA ALA A 69 -10.34 -1.76 -15.55
C ALA A 69 -10.65 -0.57 -14.65
N HIS A 70 -10.67 0.63 -15.23
CA HIS A 70 -11.18 1.84 -14.58
C HIS A 70 -11.94 2.73 -15.56
N LYS A 71 -12.94 3.48 -15.05
CA LYS A 71 -13.87 4.27 -15.88
C LYS A 71 -13.19 5.41 -16.62
N LYS A 72 -12.26 6.11 -15.96
CA LYS A 72 -11.76 7.41 -16.41
C LYS A 72 -10.24 7.55 -16.51
N PHE A 73 -9.47 6.63 -15.92
CA PHE A 73 -8.01 6.78 -15.98
C PHE A 73 -7.51 6.50 -17.40
N PRO A 74 -6.53 7.28 -17.90
CA PRO A 74 -5.83 6.93 -19.12
C PRO A 74 -5.32 5.49 -19.09
N PHE A 75 -5.26 4.85 -20.25
CA PHE A 75 -4.61 3.55 -20.33
C PHE A 75 -3.12 3.72 -20.06
N GLY A 76 -2.52 2.76 -19.35
CA GLY A 76 -1.14 2.84 -18.89
C GLY A 76 -0.97 3.51 -17.51
N THR A 77 -1.98 4.19 -16.97
CA THR A 77 -1.91 4.73 -15.61
C THR A 77 -1.63 3.61 -14.61
N LYS A 78 -0.60 3.81 -13.78
CA LYS A 78 -0.25 2.90 -12.69
C LYS A 78 -0.94 3.34 -11.40
N LEU A 79 -1.67 2.42 -10.79
CA LEU A 79 -2.40 2.64 -9.56
C LEU A 79 -1.85 1.73 -8.46
N ARG A 80 -1.59 2.27 -7.28
CA ARG A 80 -1.44 1.50 -6.06
C ARG A 80 -2.82 1.25 -5.48
N ILE A 81 -3.16 -0.03 -5.32
CA ILE A 81 -4.41 -0.49 -4.74
C ILE A 81 -4.09 -1.11 -3.40
N THR A 82 -4.60 -0.51 -2.33
CA THR A 82 -4.36 -0.97 -0.95
C THR A 82 -5.67 -1.51 -0.38
N ASN A 83 -5.67 -2.75 0.09
CA ASN A 83 -6.80 -3.30 0.83
C ASN A 83 -6.82 -2.67 2.23
N GLU A 84 -7.87 -1.92 2.52
CA GLU A 84 -7.99 -1.16 3.78
C GLU A 84 -8.18 -2.04 5.01
N ARG A 85 -8.45 -3.34 4.84
CA ARG A 85 -8.58 -4.27 5.96
C ARG A 85 -7.24 -4.79 6.47
N ASN A 86 -6.23 -4.90 5.62
CA ASN A 86 -4.97 -5.58 5.96
C ASN A 86 -3.71 -4.84 5.48
N ASP A 87 -3.86 -3.63 4.96
CA ASP A 87 -2.83 -2.74 4.43
C ASP A 87 -1.93 -3.34 3.33
N LYS A 88 -2.27 -4.51 2.80
CA LYS A 88 -1.57 -5.09 1.66
C LYS A 88 -1.90 -4.30 0.41
N SER A 89 -0.88 -4.03 -0.41
CA SER A 89 -1.03 -3.28 -1.64
C SER A 89 -0.44 -3.99 -2.86
N VAL A 90 -0.95 -3.62 -4.03
CA VAL A 90 -0.46 -4.07 -5.33
C VAL A 90 -0.51 -2.91 -6.31
N ILE A 91 0.50 -2.81 -7.17
CA ILE A 91 0.49 -1.86 -8.29
C ILE A 91 -0.11 -2.56 -9.51
N VAL A 92 -1.07 -1.89 -10.14
CA VAL A 92 -1.72 -2.36 -11.37
C VAL A 92 -1.67 -1.30 -12.45
N GLU A 93 -1.66 -1.75 -13.70
CA GLU A 93 -1.80 -0.89 -14.88
C GLU A 93 -3.26 -0.87 -15.36
N VAL A 94 -3.80 0.31 -15.65
CA VAL A 94 -5.14 0.43 -16.26
C VAL A 94 -5.06 0.09 -17.75
N ILE A 95 -5.77 -0.95 -18.17
CA ILE A 95 -5.77 -1.42 -19.58
C ILE A 95 -7.17 -1.60 -20.16
N ASP A 96 -8.21 -1.34 -19.38
CA ASP A 96 -9.59 -1.63 -19.76
C ASP A 96 -10.57 -0.62 -19.15
N ARG A 97 -11.82 -0.63 -19.64
CA ARG A 97 -12.92 0.23 -19.19
C ARG A 97 -13.94 -0.55 -18.38
N GLY A 98 -14.68 0.19 -17.55
CA GLY A 98 -15.54 -0.35 -16.51
C GLY A 98 -14.99 -0.01 -15.13
N PRO A 99 -15.58 -0.54 -14.04
CA PRO A 99 -16.75 -1.41 -14.03
C PRO A 99 -18.03 -0.63 -14.38
N PHE A 100 -18.97 -1.22 -15.13
CA PHE A 100 -20.23 -0.53 -15.46
C PHE A 100 -21.29 -0.58 -14.34
N SER A 101 -21.02 -1.32 -13.27
CA SER A 101 -21.86 -1.29 -12.07
C SER A 101 -21.63 0.01 -11.29
N LYS A 102 -22.73 0.68 -10.90
CA LYS A 102 -22.67 1.96 -10.17
C LYS A 102 -21.89 1.90 -8.87
N LYS A 103 -21.85 0.73 -8.19
CA LYS A 103 -21.23 0.56 -6.88
C LYS A 103 -19.73 0.20 -6.92
N ARG A 104 -19.16 -0.17 -8.08
CA ARG A 104 -17.75 -0.60 -8.21
C ARG A 104 -16.90 0.49 -8.84
N GLU A 105 -15.70 0.69 -8.28
CA GLU A 105 -14.74 1.69 -8.76
C GLU A 105 -13.72 1.07 -9.72
N ILE A 106 -13.25 -0.14 -9.41
CA ILE A 106 -12.16 -0.80 -10.14
C ILE A 106 -12.36 -2.31 -10.21
N ASP A 107 -12.10 -2.91 -11.38
CA ASP A 107 -12.07 -4.36 -11.55
C ASP A 107 -10.62 -4.81 -11.76
N LEU A 108 -10.09 -5.57 -10.81
CA LEU A 108 -8.73 -6.09 -10.84
C LEU A 108 -8.67 -7.40 -11.62
N THR A 109 -7.52 -7.69 -12.20
CA THR A 109 -7.17 -9.08 -12.54
C THR A 109 -7.25 -9.97 -11.30
N LYS A 110 -7.62 -11.25 -11.49
CA LYS A 110 -7.71 -12.22 -10.40
C LYS A 110 -6.38 -12.33 -9.63
N ARG A 111 -5.23 -12.35 -10.32
CA ARG A 111 -3.91 -12.34 -9.66
C ARG A 111 -3.70 -11.11 -8.77
N ALA A 112 -4.06 -9.91 -9.23
CA ALA A 112 -3.90 -8.70 -8.43
C ALA A 112 -4.80 -8.70 -7.18
N PHE A 113 -6.07 -9.09 -7.34
CA PHE A 113 -6.99 -9.21 -6.21
C PHE A 113 -6.48 -10.21 -5.16
N MET A 114 -6.06 -11.39 -5.60
CA MET A 114 -5.62 -12.46 -4.69
C MET A 114 -4.33 -12.13 -3.93
N LYS A 115 -3.49 -11.20 -4.43
CA LYS A 115 -2.30 -10.72 -3.72
C LYS A 115 -2.64 -9.92 -2.46
N ILE A 116 -3.74 -9.17 -2.47
CA ILE A 116 -4.08 -8.22 -1.39
C ILE A 116 -5.30 -8.65 -0.58
N ALA A 117 -6.11 -9.59 -1.08
CA ALA A 117 -7.31 -10.06 -0.40
C ALA A 117 -7.00 -10.66 0.98
N SER A 118 -7.74 -10.21 1.99
CA SER A 118 -7.79 -10.85 3.31
C SER A 118 -8.66 -12.11 3.30
N ASN A 119 -9.73 -12.09 2.50
CA ASN A 119 -10.58 -13.25 2.21
C ASN A 119 -10.66 -13.42 0.68
N LYS A 120 -10.09 -14.50 0.15
CA LYS A 120 -10.03 -14.76 -1.30
C LYS A 120 -11.40 -15.10 -1.91
N GLY A 121 -12.38 -15.52 -1.11
CA GLY A 121 -13.72 -15.89 -1.55
C GLY A 121 -14.73 -14.73 -1.61
N SER A 122 -14.39 -13.53 -1.13
CA SER A 122 -15.37 -12.44 -0.93
C SER A 122 -15.91 -11.82 -2.23
N GLY A 123 -15.27 -12.05 -3.37
CA GLY A 123 -15.65 -11.43 -4.66
C GLY A 123 -15.33 -9.94 -4.77
N SER A 124 -15.20 -9.22 -3.64
CA SER A 124 -14.95 -7.79 -3.57
C SER A 124 -14.26 -7.39 -2.27
N MET A 125 -13.67 -6.19 -2.23
CA MET A 125 -13.11 -5.59 -1.03
C MET A 125 -13.14 -4.06 -1.07
N LYS A 126 -12.99 -3.42 0.09
CA LYS A 126 -12.77 -1.98 0.20
C LYS A 126 -11.30 -1.65 0.02
N VAL A 127 -11.00 -0.69 -0.84
CA VAL A 127 -9.63 -0.30 -1.18
C VAL A 127 -9.44 1.21 -1.15
N LYS A 128 -8.20 1.59 -0.83
CA LYS A 128 -7.64 2.90 -1.15
C LYS A 128 -6.94 2.81 -2.50
N ILE A 129 -7.23 3.76 -3.37
CA ILE A 129 -6.66 3.89 -4.72
C ILE A 129 -5.80 5.14 -4.77
N GLU A 130 -4.55 4.97 -5.17
CA GLU A 130 -3.59 6.05 -5.32
C GLU A 130 -2.91 5.97 -6.69
N VAL A 131 -2.71 7.11 -7.32
CA VAL A 131 -2.04 7.22 -8.62
C VAL A 131 -0.54 7.33 -8.40
N LEU A 132 0.26 6.48 -9.04
CA LEU A 132 1.71 6.60 -9.03
C LEU A 132 2.12 7.80 -9.89
N LYS A 133 2.82 8.78 -9.29
CA LYS A 133 3.44 9.87 -10.04
C LYS A 133 4.70 9.34 -10.75
N ASN A 134 4.86 9.72 -12.02
CA ASN A 134 6.07 9.48 -12.78
C ASN A 134 7.17 10.44 -12.36
#